data_AF-A0A497SRQ8-F1
#
_entry.id   AF-A0A497SRQ8-F1
#
_cell.length_a   1.000
_cell.length_b   1.000
_cell.length_c   1.000
_cell.angle_alpha   90.00
_cell.angle_beta   90.00
_cell.angle_gamma   90.00
#
_symmetry.space_group_name_H-M   'P 1'
#
loop_
_entity.id
_entity.type
_entity.pdbx_description
1 polymer ?
#
loop_
_entity_poly.entity_id
_entity_poly.type
_entity_poly.pdbx_seq_one_letter_code
_entity_poly.pdbx_strand_id
1 'polypeptide(L)' 'MKRGRGMRGQTLSSFYRWRWAVAVFDKEGRLIKWDAVRYEEEADRIVEWWSTVFRGTGCTIHKIGTVEVIKV' A
#
# COMPACT_ATOMS: atom_id res chain seq x y z
N MET A 1 -0.51 -0.29 -27.10
CA MET A 1 0.49 -0.77 -26.14
C MET A 1 0.71 0.29 -25.06
N LYS A 2 0.07 0.17 -23.88
CA LYS A 2 0.28 1.12 -22.78
C LYS A 2 1.53 0.70 -22.01
N ARG A 3 2.58 1.51 -22.15
CA ARG A 3 3.88 1.35 -21.49
C ARG A 3 3.68 1.23 -19.98
N GLY A 4 4.29 0.19 -19.38
CA GLY A 4 4.37 0.05 -17.94
C GLY A 4 5.04 1.29 -17.35
N ARG A 5 4.35 1.98 -16.42
CA ARG A 5 5.03 2.84 -15.46
C ARG A 5 5.94 1.92 -14.66
N GLY A 6 7.23 1.95 -14.97
CA GLY A 6 8.24 1.27 -14.16
C GLY A 6 8.02 1.65 -12.71
N MET A 7 7.81 0.64 -11.86
CA MET A 7 7.90 0.83 -10.42
C MET A 7 9.31 1.34 -10.16
N ARG A 8 9.47 2.64 -9.95
CA ARG A 8 10.67 3.16 -9.30
C ARG A 8 10.63 2.52 -7.92
N GLY A 9 11.41 1.47 -7.74
CA GLY A 9 11.52 0.77 -6.46
C GLY A 9 11.77 1.80 -5.37
N GLN A 10 10.99 1.71 -4.30
CA GLN A 10 11.15 2.57 -3.14
C GLN A 10 12.57 2.39 -2.58
N THR A 11 13.29 3.49 -2.32
CA THR A 11 14.65 3.43 -1.77
C THR A 11 14.61 3.26 -0.25
N LEU A 12 15.62 2.64 0.37
CA LEU A 12 15.77 2.58 1.84
C LEU A 12 15.60 3.94 2.53
N SER A 13 16.07 5.03 1.89
CA SER A 13 15.86 6.40 2.38
C SER A 13 14.40 6.86 2.37
N SER A 14 13.57 6.29 1.49
CA SER A 14 12.13 6.50 1.45
C SER A 14 11.41 5.68 2.54
N PHE A 15 11.89 4.46 2.83
CA PHE A 15 11.34 3.60 3.89
C PHE A 15 11.37 4.23 5.28
N TYR A 16 12.46 4.92 5.67
CA TYR A 16 12.55 5.60 6.98
C TYR A 16 11.58 6.77 7.17
N ARG A 17 10.85 7.17 6.13
CA ARG A 17 9.88 8.27 6.17
C ARG A 17 8.44 7.76 6.24
N TRP A 18 8.22 6.45 6.20
CA TRP A 18 6.88 5.92 6.19
C TRP A 18 6.32 5.85 7.60
N ARG A 19 5.08 6.31 7.70
CA ARG A 19 4.30 6.24 8.93
C ARG A 19 3.08 5.36 8.73
N TRP A 20 2.57 5.33 7.50
CA TRP A 20 1.37 4.62 7.13
C TRP A 20 1.66 3.62 6.02
N ALA A 21 1.03 2.45 6.12
CA ALA A 21 0.93 1.50 5.02
C ALA A 21 -0.52 1.23 4.69
N VAL A 22 -0.81 0.98 3.43
CA VAL A 22 -2.09 0.45 2.97
C VAL A 22 -1.83 -0.90 2.32
N ALA A 23 -2.50 -1.93 2.78
CA ALA A 23 -2.33 -3.31 2.34
C ALA A 23 -3.66 -3.88 1.87
N VAL A 24 -3.61 -4.71 0.82
CA VAL A 24 -4.76 -5.45 0.29
C VAL A 24 -4.52 -6.93 0.48
N PHE A 25 -5.49 -7.60 1.11
CA PHE A 25 -5.49 -9.04 1.32
C PHE A 25 -6.61 -9.68 0.53
N ASP A 26 -6.32 -10.83 -0.09
CA ASP A 26 -7.36 -11.64 -0.74
C ASP A 26 -8.24 -12.37 0.30
N LYS A 27 -9.22 -13.14 -0.19
CA LYS A 27 -10.14 -13.93 0.65
C LYS A 27 -9.45 -15.02 1.49
N GLU A 28 -8.23 -15.41 1.12
CA GLU A 28 -7.42 -16.41 1.82
C GLU A 28 -6.45 -15.73 2.82
N GLY A 29 -6.52 -14.40 2.95
CA GLY A 29 -5.67 -13.63 3.85
C GLY A 29 -4.26 -13.39 3.31
N ARG A 30 -4.00 -13.60 2.01
CA ARG A 30 -2.69 -13.37 1.41
C ARG A 30 -2.54 -11.91 0.99
N LEU A 31 -1.38 -11.33 1.29
CA LEU A 31 -1.02 -9.99 0.83
C LEU A 31 -0.83 -9.99 -0.69
N ILE A 32 -1.70 -9.29 -1.41
CA ILE A 32 -1.63 -9.20 -2.89
C ILE A 32 -1.13 -7.85 -3.38
N LYS A 33 -1.22 -6.81 -2.55
CA LYS A 33 -0.74 -5.46 -2.86
C LYS A 33 -0.49 -4.67 -1.59
N TRP A 34 0.52 -3.81 -1.61
CA TRP A 34 0.72 -2.83 -0.56
C TRP A 34 1.41 -1.58 -1.10
N ASP A 35 1.28 -0.49 -0.34
CA ASP A 35 1.96 0.77 -0.57
C ASP A 35 2.16 1.46 0.79
N ALA A 36 3.12 2.36 0.88
CA ALA A 36 3.46 3.03 2.12
C ALA A 36 3.87 4.47 1.89
N VAL A 37 3.43 5.33 2.80
CA VAL A 37 3.44 6.78 2.66
C VAL A 37 3.78 7.46 3.98
N ARG A 38 4.19 8.72 3.88
CA ARG A 38 4.58 9.51 5.04
C ARG A 38 3.36 10.12 5.75
N TYR A 39 2.37 10.56 4.98
CA TYR A 39 1.24 11.33 5.48
C TYR A 39 -0.04 10.50 5.48
N GLU A 40 -0.91 10.73 6.46
CA GLU A 40 -2.16 9.97 6.59
C GLU A 40 -3.11 10.26 5.42
N GLU A 41 -3.14 11.51 4.95
CA GLU A 41 -3.98 11.96 3.83
C GLU A 41 -3.57 11.31 2.51
N GLU A 42 -2.32 10.88 2.36
CA GLU A 42 -1.88 10.06 1.23
C GLU A 42 -2.41 8.63 1.38
N ALA A 43 -2.40 8.07 2.59
CA ALA A 43 -2.91 6.74 2.86
C ALA A 43 -4.43 6.68 2.62
N ASP A 44 -5.17 7.70 3.05
CA ASP A 44 -6.62 7.80 2.81
C ASP A 44 -6.95 7.88 1.31
N ARG A 45 -6.19 8.66 0.53
CA ARG A 45 -6.34 8.69 -0.93
C ARG A 45 -6.07 7.33 -1.58
N ILE A 46 -5.09 6.59 -1.07
CA ILE A 46 -4.81 5.22 -1.55
C ILE A 46 -5.98 4.29 -1.20
N VAL A 47 -6.52 4.36 0.02
CA VAL A 47 -7.68 3.57 0.46
C VAL A 47 -8.90 3.86 -0.42
N GLU A 48 -9.21 5.14 -0.68
CA GLU A 48 -10.33 5.54 -1.53
C GLU A 48 -10.18 5.00 -2.96
N TRP A 49 -9.00 5.20 -3.55
CA TRP A 49 -8.72 4.72 -4.89
C TRP A 49 -8.80 3.18 -4.97
N TRP A 50 -8.19 2.47 -4.03
CA TRP A 50 -8.18 1.01 -4.01
C TRP A 50 -9.54 0.42 -3.69
N SER A 51 -10.36 1.09 -2.88
CA SER A 51 -11.76 0.68 -2.65
C SER A 51 -12.55 0.62 -3.95
N THR A 52 -12.26 1.54 -4.88
CA THR A 52 -12.85 1.52 -6.23
C THR A 52 -12.28 0.38 -7.08
N VAL A 53 -10.95 0.17 -7.04
CA VAL A 53 -10.25 -0.85 -7.85
C VAL A 53 -10.62 -2.27 -7.44
N PHE A 54 -10.74 -2.54 -6.14
CA PHE A 54 -10.98 -3.88 -5.60
C PHE A 54 -12.46 -4.15 -5.26
N ARG A 55 -13.38 -3.25 -5.66
CA ARG A 55 -14.81 -3.43 -5.42
C ARG A 55 -15.31 -4.75 -6.01
N GLY A 56 -16.03 -5.53 -5.20
CA GLY A 56 -16.64 -6.80 -5.64
C GLY A 56 -15.67 -7.97 -5.79
N THR A 57 -14.38 -7.79 -5.49
CA THR A 57 -13.38 -8.88 -5.57
C THR A 57 -13.35 -9.78 -4.33
N GLY A 58 -13.99 -9.37 -3.23
CA GLY A 58 -13.89 -10.04 -1.93
C GLY A 58 -12.57 -9.78 -1.19
N CYS A 59 -11.72 -8.87 -1.69
CA CYS A 59 -10.51 -8.45 -1.00
C CYS A 59 -10.83 -7.49 0.16
N THR A 60 -9.92 -7.40 1.13
CA THR A 60 -9.98 -6.45 2.24
C THR A 60 -8.83 -5.46 2.16
N ILE A 61 -9.08 -4.20 2.51
CA ILE A 61 -8.08 -3.12 2.51
C ILE A 61 -7.83 -2.71 3.96
N HIS A 62 -6.57 -2.65 4.35
CA HIS A 62 -6.13 -2.33 5.71
C HIS A 62 -5.24 -1.10 5.68
N LYS A 63 -5.61 -0.06 6.43
CA LYS A 63 -4.78 1.13 6.70
C LYS A 63 -4.06 0.90 8.03
N ILE A 64 -2.73 0.87 7.99
CA ILE A 64 -1.85 0.52 9.12
C ILE A 64 -1.13 1.79 9.57
N GLY A 65 -1.31 2.18 10.83
CA GLY A 65 -0.86 3.45 11.40
C GLY A 65 0.58 3.51 11.91
N THR A 66 1.32 2.41 11.87
CA THR A 66 2.74 2.40 12.21
C THR A 66 3.46 1.35 11.36
N VAL A 67 4.49 1.78 10.62
CA VAL A 67 5.37 0.92 9.84
C VAL A 67 6.75 1.01 10.47
N GLU A 68 7.24 -0.09 11.04
CA GLU A 68 8.58 -0.17 11.61
C GLU A 68 9.51 -0.93 10.66
N VAL A 69 10.67 -0.34 10.37
CA VAL A 69 11.70 -0.98 9.56
C VAL A 69 12.70 -1.65 10.50
N ILE A 70 12.59 -2.98 10.62
CA ILE A 70 13.52 -3.79 11.42
C ILE A 70 14.64 -4.24 10.49
N LYS A 71 15.87 -3.79 10.75
CA LYS A 71 17.06 -4.27 10.07
C LYS A 71 17.56 -5.53 10.79
N VAL A 72 17.55 -6.66 10.09
CA VAL A 72 18.14 -7.94 10.54
C VAL A 72 19.54 -8.14 9.99
#